data_AF-A0A2N1Z9V0-F1
#
_entry.id   AF-A0A2N1Z9V0-F1
#
_cell.length_a   1.000
_cell.length_b   1.000
_cell.length_c   1.000
_cell.angle_alpha   90.00
_cell.angle_beta   90.00
_cell.angle_gamma   90.00
#
_symmetry.space_group_name_H-M   'P 1'
#
loop_
_entity.id
_entity.type
_entity.pdbx_description
1 polymer ?
#
loop_
_entity_poly.entity_id
_entity_poly.type
_entity_poly.pdbx_seq_one_letter_code
_entity_poly.pdbx_strand_id
1 'polypeptide(L)'
;MKCPKCSYEPTLAEQSASPDICPSCGAVYAKVLARQAEEAAANAEGAPRDSGLKEQVSARMLAAREDVAAGRARRSAIEERERNSERVLVAVRIPFLSLVWLMTKIVLAAIPALLLAAFIVFALATFFGTVISSYKQYSAAGITPSAPPSTESFEQRISDSVAALAPRVAVPSQADIAARCKTMEEVGASVMSGHQAGMRMADALVAVVGHGSHNDSVMSRLVTSAYERPRHSRSEERVRQIDTFKKETYEWCVRGGF
;
A
#
# COMPACT_ATOMS: atom_id res chain seq x y z
N MET A 1 17.68 -25.33 9.41
CA MET A 1 17.27 -25.54 8.01
C MET A 1 18.28 -24.84 7.12
N LYS A 2 18.82 -25.48 6.08
CA LYS A 2 19.81 -24.85 5.19
C LYS A 2 19.12 -24.07 4.08
N CYS A 3 19.60 -22.87 3.78
CA CYS A 3 19.07 -22.07 2.68
C CYS A 3 19.31 -22.77 1.34
N PRO A 4 18.30 -23.11 0.53
CA PRO A 4 18.49 -23.83 -0.74
C PRO A 4 19.28 -23.03 -1.79
N LYS A 5 19.39 -21.71 -1.65
CA LYS A 5 20.11 -20.85 -2.60
C LYS A 5 21.61 -20.74 -2.33
N CYS A 6 22.01 -20.74 -1.06
CA CYS A 6 23.41 -20.49 -0.64
C CYS A 6 23.96 -21.50 0.37
N SER A 7 23.16 -22.50 0.75
CA SER A 7 23.45 -23.53 1.76
C SER A 7 23.81 -23.02 3.16
N TYR A 8 23.64 -21.71 3.42
CA TYR A 8 23.87 -21.10 4.72
C TYR A 8 22.90 -21.65 5.77
N GLU A 9 23.41 -21.92 6.96
CA GLU A 9 22.66 -22.43 8.11
C GLU A 9 22.52 -21.32 9.14
N PRO A 10 21.33 -20.67 9.25
CA PRO A 10 21.15 -19.52 10.12
C PRO A 10 21.18 -19.92 11.58
N THR A 11 21.85 -19.10 12.38
CA THR A 11 21.89 -19.25 13.83
C THR A 11 20.52 -18.96 14.46
N LEU A 12 20.27 -19.45 15.68
CA LEU A 12 19.00 -19.20 16.39
C LEU A 12 18.72 -17.70 16.59
N ALA A 13 19.77 -16.88 16.76
CA ALA A 13 19.64 -15.44 16.89
C ALA A 13 19.12 -14.78 15.60
N GLU A 14 19.66 -15.17 14.45
CA GLU A 14 19.27 -14.61 13.14
C GLU A 14 17.85 -15.01 12.73
N GLN A 15 17.44 -16.24 13.05
CA GLN A 15 16.07 -16.70 12.79
C GLN A 15 15.01 -15.88 13.56
N SER A 16 15.37 -15.32 14.72
CA SER A 16 14.45 -14.48 15.50
C SER A 16 14.28 -13.06 14.92
N ALA A 17 15.31 -12.53 14.25
CA ALA A 17 15.30 -11.18 13.69
C ALA A 17 14.55 -11.12 12.34
N SER A 18 14.70 -12.16 11.51
CA SER A 18 14.04 -12.24 10.21
C SER A 18 13.72 -13.69 9.86
N PRO A 19 12.56 -14.22 10.31
CA PRO A 19 12.23 -15.64 10.11
C PRO A 19 12.10 -16.02 8.63
N ASP A 20 11.75 -15.06 7.77
CA ASP A 20 11.45 -15.31 6.37
C ASP A 20 12.58 -14.98 5.39
N ILE A 21 13.69 -14.38 5.84
CA ILE A 21 14.77 -13.87 4.98
C ILE A 21 16.11 -14.50 5.38
N CYS A 22 16.82 -15.06 4.41
CA CYS A 22 18.17 -15.56 4.64
C CYS A 22 19.16 -14.39 4.81
N PRO A 23 19.91 -14.30 5.92
CA PRO A 23 20.83 -13.17 6.16
C PRO A 23 22.03 -13.16 5.23
N SER A 24 22.46 -14.32 4.71
CA SER A 24 23.62 -14.43 3.83
C SER A 24 23.33 -13.96 2.39
N CYS A 25 22.15 -14.27 1.85
CA CYS A 25 21.85 -14.02 0.43
C CYS A 25 20.57 -13.21 0.16
N GLY A 26 19.86 -12.79 1.22
CA GLY A 26 18.64 -11.98 1.13
C GLY A 26 17.44 -12.70 0.50
N ALA A 27 17.51 -14.01 0.27
CA ALA A 27 16.40 -14.75 -0.32
C ALA A 27 15.27 -14.94 0.69
N VAL A 28 14.03 -14.67 0.25
CA VAL A 28 12.82 -14.94 1.03
C VAL A 28 12.48 -16.44 0.93
N TYR A 29 12.49 -17.17 2.05
CA TYR A 29 12.32 -18.63 2.08
C TYR A 29 11.02 -19.08 1.39
N ALA A 30 9.91 -18.38 1.63
CA ALA A 30 8.62 -18.68 1.01
C ALA A 30 8.67 -18.67 -0.53
N LYS A 31 9.40 -17.70 -1.11
CA LYS A 31 9.50 -17.57 -2.57
C LYS A 31 10.37 -18.65 -3.19
N VAL A 32 11.43 -19.09 -2.50
CA VAL A 32 12.30 -20.15 -3.01
C VAL A 32 11.60 -21.51 -2.92
N LEU A 33 10.85 -21.78 -1.85
CA LEU A 33 10.07 -23.00 -1.73
C LEU A 33 8.95 -23.09 -2.77
N ALA A 34 8.27 -21.97 -3.06
CA ALA A 34 7.25 -21.93 -4.12
C ALA A 34 7.85 -22.26 -5.49
N ARG A 35 9.01 -21.67 -5.82
CA ARG A 35 9.69 -21.94 -7.09
C ARG A 35 10.21 -23.37 -7.20
N GLN A 36 10.72 -23.94 -6.10
CA GLN A 36 11.10 -25.35 -6.07
C GLN A 36 9.90 -26.28 -6.25
N ALA A 37 8.75 -25.94 -5.69
CA ALA A 37 7.52 -26.70 -5.90
C ALA A 37 7.04 -26.64 -7.36
N GLU A 38 7.15 -25.47 -8.01
CA GLU A 38 6.85 -25.30 -9.44
C GLU A 38 7.83 -26.08 -10.34
N GLU A 39 9.13 -26.03 -10.05
CA GLU A 39 10.14 -26.79 -10.80
C GLU A 39 9.98 -28.30 -10.61
N ALA A 40 9.64 -28.75 -9.40
CA ALA A 40 9.31 -30.15 -9.14
C ALA A 40 8.05 -30.59 -9.90
N ALA A 41 7.02 -29.74 -9.98
CA ALA A 41 5.82 -30.01 -10.76
C ALA A 41 6.12 -30.04 -12.26
N ALA A 42 6.94 -29.12 -12.78
CA ALA A 42 7.33 -29.08 -14.19
C ALA A 42 8.17 -30.30 -14.60
N ASN A 43 9.10 -30.74 -13.75
CA ASN A 43 9.90 -31.93 -14.01
C ASN A 43 9.08 -33.24 -13.95
N ALA A 44 7.98 -33.26 -13.17
CA ALA A 44 7.06 -34.39 -13.14
C ALA A 44 6.25 -34.53 -14.44
N GLU A 45 6.10 -33.47 -15.24
CA GLU A 45 5.38 -33.51 -16.53
C GLU A 45 6.25 -33.92 -17.73
N GLY A 46 7.57 -34.05 -17.56
CA GLY A 46 8.52 -34.46 -18.60
C GLY A 46 8.65 -35.98 -18.84
N ALA A 47 7.98 -36.81 -18.05
CA ALA A 47 7.95 -38.26 -18.30
C ALA A 47 7.05 -38.57 -19.52
N PRO A 48 7.50 -39.42 -20.48
CA PRO A 48 6.80 -39.65 -21.73
C PRO A 48 5.36 -40.13 -21.48
N ARG A 49 4.41 -39.30 -21.89
CA ARG A 49 2.96 -39.58 -21.85
C ARG A 49 2.63 -40.62 -22.90
N ASP A 50 2.72 -41.89 -22.52
CA ASP A 50 2.08 -42.99 -23.23
C ASP A 50 0.56 -42.75 -23.26
N SER A 51 -0.04 -42.97 -24.42
CA SER A 51 -1.33 -42.42 -24.86
C SER A 51 -2.56 -42.99 -24.14
N GLY A 52 -2.38 -43.85 -23.13
CA GLY A 52 -3.44 -44.40 -22.27
C GLY A 52 -3.84 -43.51 -21.07
N LEU A 53 -3.13 -42.43 -20.78
CA LEU A 53 -3.35 -41.63 -19.55
C LEU A 53 -4.52 -40.63 -19.60
N LYS A 54 -5.06 -40.31 -20.78
CA LYS A 54 -6.17 -39.32 -20.87
C LYS A 54 -7.45 -39.80 -20.18
N GLU A 55 -7.68 -41.11 -20.14
CA GLU A 55 -8.86 -41.70 -19.49
C GLU A 55 -8.65 -41.93 -17.98
N GLN A 56 -7.40 -42.14 -17.54
CA GLN A 56 -7.08 -42.18 -16.11
C GLN A 56 -7.01 -40.78 -15.46
N VAL A 57 -6.61 -39.74 -16.20
CA VAL A 57 -6.52 -38.37 -15.65
C VAL A 57 -7.91 -37.76 -15.43
N SER A 58 -8.91 -38.06 -16.27
CA SER A 58 -10.29 -37.61 -16.04
C SER A 58 -10.91 -38.30 -14.82
N ALA A 59 -10.67 -39.60 -14.63
CA ALA A 59 -11.09 -40.33 -13.44
C ALA A 59 -10.39 -39.84 -12.16
N ARG A 60 -9.09 -39.54 -12.22
CA ARG A 60 -8.35 -39.00 -11.06
C ARG A 60 -8.71 -37.56 -10.73
N MET A 61 -9.06 -36.72 -11.72
CA MET A 61 -9.54 -35.36 -11.43
C MET A 61 -10.90 -35.34 -10.72
N LEU A 62 -11.77 -36.32 -11.00
CA LEU A 62 -13.03 -36.49 -10.26
C LEU A 62 -12.79 -36.93 -8.81
N ALA A 63 -11.89 -37.90 -8.59
CA ALA A 63 -11.51 -38.31 -7.24
C ALA A 63 -10.82 -37.18 -6.44
N ALA A 64 -9.93 -36.40 -7.06
CA ALA A 64 -9.25 -35.29 -6.40
C ALA A 64 -10.19 -34.13 -6.02
N ARG A 65 -11.29 -33.93 -6.75
CA ARG A 65 -12.33 -32.94 -6.38
C ARG A 65 -13.10 -33.37 -5.13
N GLU A 66 -13.29 -34.67 -4.94
CA GLU A 66 -13.95 -35.22 -3.76
C GLU A 66 -13.07 -35.07 -2.50
N ASP A 67 -11.76 -35.29 -2.63
CA ASP A 67 -10.80 -35.10 -1.52
C ASP A 67 -10.68 -33.63 -1.07
N VAL A 68 -10.74 -32.68 -2.01
CA VAL A 68 -10.71 -31.24 -1.69
C VAL A 68 -12.01 -30.80 -1.01
N ALA A 69 -13.15 -31.37 -1.38
CA ALA A 69 -14.42 -31.13 -0.70
C ALA A 69 -14.43 -31.68 0.74
N ALA A 70 -13.90 -32.90 0.93
CA ALA A 70 -13.72 -33.51 2.25
C ALA A 70 -12.72 -32.72 3.13
N GLY A 71 -11.68 -32.14 2.53
CA GLY A 71 -10.69 -31.31 3.21
C GLY A 71 -11.27 -29.99 3.77
N ARG A 72 -12.21 -29.35 3.05
CA ARG A 72 -12.90 -28.15 3.55
C ARG A 72 -13.83 -28.47 4.73
N ALA A 73 -14.54 -29.59 4.67
CA ALA A 73 -15.43 -30.02 5.77
C ALA A 73 -14.66 -30.32 7.08
N ARG A 74 -13.41 -30.80 6.98
CA ARG A 74 -12.54 -31.01 8.16
C ARG A 74 -12.05 -29.70 8.78
N ARG A 75 -11.76 -28.67 7.98
CA ARG A 75 -11.29 -27.37 8.52
C ARG A 75 -12.37 -26.64 9.30
N SER A 76 -13.62 -26.66 8.84
CA SER A 76 -14.73 -26.08 9.60
C SER A 76 -14.98 -26.82 10.92
N ALA A 77 -14.82 -28.15 10.96
CA ALA A 77 -14.99 -28.93 12.18
C ALA A 77 -13.87 -28.68 13.23
N ILE A 78 -12.66 -28.31 12.81
CA ILE A 78 -11.56 -27.96 13.71
C ILE A 78 -11.79 -26.57 14.32
N GLU A 79 -12.23 -25.59 13.51
CA GLU A 79 -12.51 -24.23 13.96
C GLU A 79 -13.68 -24.18 14.97
N GLU A 80 -14.67 -25.05 14.79
CA GLU A 80 -15.79 -25.18 15.74
C GLU A 80 -15.36 -25.87 17.05
N ARG A 81 -14.37 -26.77 16.98
CA ARG A 81 -13.79 -27.41 18.17
C ARG A 81 -12.92 -26.46 19.00
N GLU A 82 -12.30 -25.46 18.39
CA GLU A 82 -11.59 -24.37 19.10
C GLU A 82 -12.54 -23.33 19.70
N ARG A 83 -13.75 -23.16 19.15
CA ARG A 83 -14.79 -22.34 19.78
C ARG A 83 -15.42 -23.03 20.99
N ASN A 84 -15.52 -24.36 20.95
CA ASN A 84 -16.09 -25.19 22.02
C ASN A 84 -15.04 -25.85 22.93
N SER A 85 -13.74 -25.53 22.81
CA SER A 85 -12.78 -25.87 23.84
C SER A 85 -13.08 -25.01 25.07
N GLU A 86 -13.99 -25.55 25.88
CA GLU A 86 -14.35 -25.12 27.21
C GLU A 86 -13.06 -24.75 27.94
N ARG A 87 -12.91 -23.45 28.20
CA ARG A 87 -11.78 -22.92 28.95
C ARG A 87 -11.86 -23.52 30.34
N VAL A 88 -11.14 -24.61 30.57
CA VAL A 88 -10.92 -25.14 31.91
C VAL A 88 -10.21 -24.03 32.67
N LEU A 89 -10.99 -23.28 33.45
CA LEU A 89 -10.54 -22.23 34.35
C LEU A 89 -9.72 -22.93 35.44
N VAL A 90 -8.45 -23.17 35.15
CA VAL A 90 -7.49 -23.56 36.17
C VAL A 90 -7.35 -22.34 37.08
N ALA A 91 -8.03 -22.38 38.22
CA ALA A 91 -7.91 -21.36 39.25
C ALA A 91 -6.50 -21.45 39.84
N VAL A 92 -5.54 -20.78 39.21
CA VAL A 92 -4.18 -20.65 39.74
C VAL A 92 -4.25 -19.75 40.96
N ARG A 93 -4.08 -20.31 42.15
CA ARG A 93 -3.87 -19.52 43.38
C ARG A 93 -2.49 -18.89 43.32
N ILE A 94 -2.42 -17.65 42.83
CA ILE A 94 -1.20 -16.84 42.86
C ILE A 94 -1.16 -16.13 44.23
N PRO A 95 -0.08 -16.24 45.02
CA PRO A 95 0.03 -15.52 46.28
C PRO A 95 0.05 -14.01 46.06
N PHE A 96 -0.62 -13.26 46.93
CA PHE A 96 -0.82 -11.80 46.81
C PHE A 96 0.50 -11.03 46.58
N LEU A 97 1.57 -11.41 47.29
CA LEU A 97 2.88 -10.78 47.12
C LEU A 97 3.45 -10.95 45.70
N SER A 98 3.23 -12.10 45.07
CA SER A 98 3.69 -12.35 43.70
C SER A 98 2.92 -11.52 42.68
N LEU A 99 1.63 -11.26 42.94
CA LEU A 99 0.81 -10.41 42.10
C LEU A 99 1.25 -8.94 42.18
N VAL A 100 1.51 -8.44 43.40
CA VAL A 100 1.99 -7.07 43.62
C VAL A 100 3.35 -6.85 42.95
N TRP A 101 4.30 -7.78 43.13
CA TRP A 101 5.63 -7.66 42.54
C TRP A 101 5.60 -7.68 41.01
N LEU A 102 4.72 -8.50 40.42
CA LEU A 102 4.50 -8.54 38.98
C LEU A 102 3.93 -7.23 38.44
N MET A 103 2.93 -6.66 39.10
CA MET A 103 2.39 -5.34 38.76
C MET A 103 3.46 -4.25 38.81
N THR A 104 4.28 -4.22 39.87
CA THR A 104 5.37 -3.24 40.00
C THR A 104 6.40 -3.36 38.89
N LYS A 105 6.75 -4.59 38.47
CA LYS A 105 7.66 -4.81 37.35
C LYS A 105 7.08 -4.36 36.01
N ILE A 106 5.79 -4.63 35.77
CA ILE A 106 5.11 -4.18 34.55
C ILE A 106 5.07 -2.65 34.49
N VAL A 107 4.79 -1.99 35.62
CA VAL A 107 4.79 -0.52 35.70
C VAL A 107 6.19 0.04 35.46
N LEU A 108 7.23 -0.48 36.10
CA LEU A 108 8.62 -0.05 35.88
C LEU A 108 9.08 -0.29 34.43
N ALA A 109 8.67 -1.40 33.82
CA ALA A 109 8.98 -1.72 32.43
C ALA A 109 8.24 -0.81 31.43
N ALA A 110 7.13 -0.18 31.82
CA ALA A 110 6.37 0.75 30.98
C ALA A 110 6.96 2.17 30.96
N ILE A 111 7.79 2.55 31.94
CA ILE A 111 8.38 3.89 32.03
C ILE A 111 9.18 4.27 30.77
N PRO A 112 10.08 3.41 30.22
CA PRO A 112 10.83 3.75 29.01
C PRO A 112 9.93 3.97 27.79
N ALA A 113 8.86 3.18 27.65
CA ALA A 113 7.91 3.32 26.55
C ALA A 113 7.14 4.65 26.64
N LEU A 114 6.75 5.06 27.85
CA LEU A 114 6.06 6.33 28.09
C LEU A 114 6.97 7.53 27.80
N LEU A 115 8.24 7.47 28.21
CA LEU A 115 9.23 8.50 27.88
C LEU A 115 9.46 8.62 26.36
N LEU A 116 9.53 7.50 25.65
CA LEU A 116 9.69 7.49 24.20
C LEU A 116 8.46 8.07 23.49
N ALA A 117 7.25 7.70 23.94
CA ALA A 117 6.02 8.28 23.42
C ALA A 117 5.94 9.80 23.66
N ALA A 118 6.29 10.27 24.86
CA ALA A 118 6.35 11.69 25.18
C ALA A 118 7.36 12.43 24.30
N PHE A 119 8.53 11.83 24.04
CA PHE A 119 9.54 12.41 23.15
C PHE A 119 9.04 12.53 21.71
N ILE A 120 8.34 11.52 21.18
CA ILE A 120 7.75 11.57 19.84
C ILE A 120 6.71 12.70 19.74
N VAL A 121 5.80 12.79 20.72
CA VAL A 121 4.77 13.85 20.73
C VAL A 121 5.42 15.23 20.80
N PHE A 122 6.46 15.39 21.63
CA PHE A 122 7.21 16.65 21.71
C PHE A 122 7.93 17.00 20.40
N ALA A 123 8.56 16.02 19.75
CA ALA A 123 9.21 16.20 18.45
C ALA A 123 8.21 16.60 17.36
N LEU A 124 7.02 15.98 17.35
CA LEU A 124 5.96 16.33 16.41
C LEU A 124 5.42 17.74 16.69
N ALA A 125 5.12 18.08 17.94
CA ALA A 125 4.61 19.40 18.31
C ALA A 125 5.60 20.53 17.96
N THR A 126 6.90 20.31 18.18
CA THR A 126 7.94 21.29 17.81
C THR A 126 8.13 21.40 16.30
N PHE A 127 8.11 20.28 15.58
CA PHE A 127 8.17 20.27 14.12
C PHE A 127 6.96 20.97 13.48
N PHE A 128 5.74 20.66 13.92
CA PHE A 128 4.53 21.32 13.38
C PHE A 128 4.40 22.78 13.87
N GLY A 129 4.81 23.09 15.10
CA GLY A 129 4.78 24.45 15.63
C GLY A 129 5.68 25.42 14.85
N THR A 130 6.88 24.97 14.47
CA THR A 130 7.83 25.79 13.68
C THR A 130 7.34 26.01 12.25
N VAL A 131 6.73 25.01 11.62
CA VAL A 131 6.14 25.12 10.27
C VAL A 131 4.97 26.11 10.26
N ILE A 132 4.07 26.04 11.25
CA ILE A 132 2.92 26.96 11.34
C ILE A 132 3.36 28.40 11.64
N SER A 133 4.40 28.59 12.48
CA SER A 133 4.92 29.93 12.75
C SER A 133 5.54 30.59 11.51
N SER A 134 6.20 29.79 10.65
CA SER A 134 6.75 30.25 9.38
C SER A 134 5.64 30.72 8.43
N TYR A 135 4.48 30.06 8.45
CA TYR A 135 3.34 30.42 7.61
C TYR A 135 2.75 31.80 7.97
N LYS A 136 2.66 32.11 9.27
CA LYS A 136 2.18 33.44 9.72
C LYS A 136 3.12 34.56 9.28
N GLN A 137 4.43 34.31 9.26
CA GLN A 137 5.43 35.33 8.92
C GLN A 137 5.44 35.66 7.42
N TYR A 138 5.11 34.71 6.54
CA TYR A 138 4.90 34.98 5.11
C TYR A 138 3.56 35.69 4.83
N SER A 139 2.52 35.45 5.64
CA SER A 139 1.22 36.12 5.46
C SER A 139 1.20 37.59 5.91
N ALA A 140 2.10 37.98 6.83
CA ALA A 140 2.15 39.34 7.38
C ALA A 140 3.08 40.30 6.62
N ALA A 141 3.89 39.79 5.67
CA ALA A 141 4.76 40.63 4.83
C ALA A 141 4.05 41.20 3.59
N GLY A 142 2.78 40.83 3.36
CA GLY A 142 1.94 41.41 2.32
C GLY A 142 1.07 42.52 2.89
N ILE A 143 1.20 43.72 2.32
CA ILE A 143 0.25 44.84 2.44
C ILE A 143 0.43 45.66 3.73
N THR A 144 1.52 46.44 3.78
CA THR A 144 1.40 47.79 4.35
C THR A 144 0.47 48.60 3.44
N PRO A 145 -0.69 49.09 3.92
CA PRO A 145 -1.55 49.94 3.12
C PRO A 145 -0.87 51.29 2.95
N SER A 146 -0.19 51.48 1.81
CA SER A 146 0.17 52.81 1.35
C SER A 146 -1.12 53.59 1.03
N ALA A 147 -1.06 54.87 1.37
CA ALA A 147 -2.06 55.94 1.27
C ALA A 147 -3.27 55.74 0.33
N PRO A 148 -4.45 56.29 0.70
CA PRO A 148 -5.66 56.18 -0.11
C PRO A 148 -5.42 56.73 -1.52
N PRO A 149 -5.65 55.92 -2.57
CA PRO A 149 -5.51 56.41 -3.93
C PRO A 149 -6.65 57.37 -4.28
N SER A 150 -6.27 58.46 -4.91
CA SER A 150 -7.12 59.30 -5.74
C SER A 150 -7.99 58.45 -6.68
N THR A 151 -9.20 58.94 -6.92
CA THR A 151 -10.26 58.40 -7.78
C THR A 151 -9.85 58.37 -9.26
N GLU A 152 -8.87 57.55 -9.59
CA GLU A 152 -8.56 57.15 -10.97
C GLU A 152 -9.13 55.76 -11.21
N SER A 153 -9.75 55.61 -12.38
CA SER A 153 -10.58 54.50 -12.83
C SER A 153 -9.98 53.12 -12.52
N PHE A 154 -10.75 52.32 -11.79
CA PHE A 154 -10.45 50.93 -11.42
C PHE A 154 -10.10 50.04 -12.64
N GLU A 155 -10.66 50.33 -13.81
CA GLU A 155 -10.35 49.63 -15.06
C GLU A 155 -8.89 49.77 -15.50
N GLN A 156 -8.26 50.93 -15.26
CA GLN A 156 -6.89 51.17 -15.70
C GLN A 156 -5.88 50.43 -14.82
N ARG A 157 -6.16 50.28 -13.53
CA ARG A 157 -5.32 49.50 -12.60
C ARG A 157 -5.36 48.00 -12.86
N ILE A 158 -6.49 47.43 -13.28
CA ILE A 158 -6.56 46.00 -13.64
C ILE A 158 -5.69 45.75 -14.88
N SER A 159 -5.74 46.64 -15.88
CA SER A 159 -4.91 46.53 -17.08
C SER A 159 -3.40 46.56 -16.76
N ASP A 160 -2.96 47.47 -15.89
CA ASP A 160 -1.54 47.59 -15.54
C ASP A 160 -1.06 46.45 -14.62
N SER A 161 -1.94 45.93 -13.76
CA SER A 161 -1.63 44.77 -12.89
C SER A 161 -1.47 43.48 -13.71
N VAL A 162 -2.33 43.27 -14.72
CA VAL A 162 -2.26 42.10 -15.61
C VAL A 162 -1.02 42.20 -16.51
N ALA A 163 -0.66 43.40 -16.99
CA ALA A 163 0.55 43.63 -17.76
C ALA A 163 1.85 43.38 -16.95
N ALA A 164 1.84 43.67 -15.64
CA ALA A 164 2.99 43.43 -14.76
C ALA A 164 3.17 41.95 -14.33
N LEU A 165 2.09 41.15 -14.36
CA LEU A 165 2.10 39.72 -14.01
C LEU A 165 2.25 38.79 -15.22
N ALA A 166 2.00 39.27 -16.44
CA ALA A 166 2.11 38.52 -17.68
C ALA A 166 3.49 37.86 -17.96
N PRO A 167 4.65 38.42 -17.58
CA PRO A 167 5.94 37.81 -17.93
C PRO A 167 6.45 36.73 -16.96
N ARG A 168 5.71 36.35 -15.89
CA ARG A 168 6.23 35.42 -14.86
C ARG A 168 5.53 34.07 -14.74
N VAL A 169 4.44 33.81 -15.45
CA VAL A 169 3.93 32.45 -15.58
C VAL A 169 4.69 31.80 -16.73
N ALA A 170 5.88 31.28 -16.42
CA ALA A 170 6.62 30.46 -17.37
C ALA A 170 5.70 29.31 -17.79
N VAL A 171 5.28 29.32 -19.05
CA VAL A 171 4.55 28.20 -19.64
C VAL A 171 5.44 26.96 -19.40
N PRO A 172 4.94 25.93 -18.70
CA PRO A 172 5.75 24.76 -18.42
C PRO A 172 6.28 24.21 -19.73
N SER A 173 7.56 23.84 -19.75
CA SER A 173 8.16 23.32 -20.96
C SER A 173 7.45 22.03 -21.37
N GLN A 174 7.47 21.68 -22.65
CA GLN A 174 6.88 20.43 -23.12
C GLN A 174 7.48 19.20 -22.40
N ALA A 175 8.74 19.30 -21.96
CA ALA A 175 9.39 18.30 -21.14
C ALA A 175 8.78 18.19 -19.73
N ASP A 176 8.43 19.31 -19.10
CA ASP A 176 7.78 19.33 -17.77
C ASP A 176 6.37 18.72 -17.84
N ILE A 177 5.64 19.02 -18.92
CA ILE A 177 4.31 18.43 -19.16
C ILE A 177 4.44 16.92 -19.33
N ALA A 178 5.38 16.45 -20.15
CA ALA A 178 5.62 15.02 -20.35
C ALA A 178 6.02 14.32 -19.05
N ALA A 179 6.86 14.93 -18.22
CA ALA A 179 7.25 14.40 -16.92
C ALA A 179 6.05 14.26 -15.97
N ARG A 180 5.19 15.29 -15.89
CA ARG A 180 3.95 15.24 -15.09
C ARG A 180 2.99 14.16 -15.58
N CYS A 181 2.82 14.03 -16.90
CA CYS A 181 1.95 13.01 -17.46
C CYS A 181 2.47 11.59 -17.24
N LYS A 182 3.79 11.41 -17.18
CA LYS A 182 4.39 10.13 -16.78
C LYS A 182 4.07 9.77 -15.33
N THR A 183 4.13 10.74 -14.41
CA THR A 183 3.70 10.48 -13.01
C THR A 183 2.22 10.10 -12.95
N MET A 184 1.36 10.74 -13.74
CA MET A 184 -0.06 10.41 -13.80
C MET A 184 -0.32 9.01 -14.35
N GLU A 185 0.46 8.57 -15.34
CA GLU A 185 0.43 7.21 -15.86
C GLU A 185 0.73 6.18 -14.75
N GLU A 186 1.77 6.42 -13.94
CA GLU A 186 2.15 5.54 -12.83
C GLU A 186 1.09 5.50 -11.72
N VAL A 187 0.47 6.65 -11.42
CA VAL A 187 -0.65 6.73 -10.48
C VAL A 187 -1.86 5.95 -11.03
N GLY A 188 -2.23 6.17 -12.30
CA GLY A 188 -3.32 5.45 -12.95
C GLY A 188 -3.10 3.93 -12.96
N ALA A 189 -1.87 3.49 -13.21
CA ALA A 189 -1.48 2.08 -13.13
C ALA A 189 -1.72 1.49 -11.73
N SER A 190 -1.30 2.22 -10.70
CA SER A 190 -1.41 1.79 -9.30
C SER A 190 -2.87 1.69 -8.86
N VAL A 191 -3.70 2.66 -9.24
CA VAL A 191 -5.14 2.66 -8.98
C VAL A 191 -5.83 1.48 -9.67
N MET A 192 -5.56 1.27 -10.96
CA MET A 192 -6.16 0.16 -11.71
C MET A 192 -5.70 -1.19 -11.14
N SER A 193 -4.43 -1.34 -10.78
CA SER A 193 -3.91 -2.55 -10.14
C SER A 193 -4.63 -2.84 -8.81
N GLY A 194 -4.81 -1.82 -7.97
CA GLY A 194 -5.57 -1.92 -6.72
C GLY A 194 -7.02 -2.34 -6.96
N HIS A 195 -7.70 -1.75 -7.95
CA HIS A 195 -9.07 -2.14 -8.33
C HIS A 195 -9.13 -3.60 -8.78
N GLN A 196 -8.22 -4.05 -9.65
CA GLN A 196 -8.15 -5.45 -10.08
C GLN A 196 -7.81 -6.42 -8.94
N ALA A 197 -7.15 -5.94 -7.89
CA ALA A 197 -6.85 -6.70 -6.67
C ALA A 197 -8.00 -6.71 -5.66
N GLY A 198 -9.09 -5.99 -5.91
CA GLY A 198 -10.26 -5.96 -5.03
C GLY A 198 -10.29 -4.82 -4.02
N MET A 199 -9.41 -3.83 -4.13
CA MET A 199 -9.45 -2.62 -3.33
C MET A 199 -10.81 -1.92 -3.47
N ARG A 200 -11.29 -1.26 -2.40
CA ARG A 200 -12.51 -0.46 -2.45
C ARG A 200 -12.17 0.93 -2.96
N MET A 201 -13.12 1.56 -3.65
CA MET A 201 -12.93 2.90 -4.23
C MET A 201 -12.57 3.95 -3.17
N ALA A 202 -13.21 3.90 -1.99
CA ALA A 202 -12.91 4.80 -0.89
C ALA A 202 -11.44 4.70 -0.44
N ASP A 203 -10.91 3.48 -0.33
CA ASP A 203 -9.51 3.25 0.06
C ASP A 203 -8.56 3.77 -1.01
N ALA A 204 -8.90 3.58 -2.30
CA ALA A 204 -8.12 4.09 -3.42
C ALA A 204 -8.11 5.62 -3.46
N LEU A 205 -9.24 6.28 -3.20
CA LEU A 205 -9.33 7.74 -3.11
C LEU A 205 -8.46 8.28 -1.97
N VAL A 206 -8.53 7.68 -0.79
CA VAL A 206 -7.70 8.08 0.36
C VAL A 206 -6.22 7.89 0.06
N ALA A 207 -5.84 6.79 -0.60
CA ALA A 207 -4.46 6.50 -0.95
C ALA A 207 -3.85 7.48 -1.96
N VAL A 208 -4.64 8.00 -2.90
CA VAL A 208 -4.16 8.86 -4.00
C VAL A 208 -4.28 10.35 -3.67
N VAL A 209 -5.41 10.77 -3.09
CA VAL A 209 -5.68 12.19 -2.80
C VAL A 209 -4.97 12.64 -1.52
N GLY A 210 -4.70 11.71 -0.59
CA GLY A 210 -4.24 12.06 0.74
C GLY A 210 -5.31 12.82 1.53
N HIS A 211 -4.91 13.57 2.56
CA HIS A 211 -5.83 14.40 3.37
C HIS A 211 -5.80 15.89 2.99
N GLY A 212 -5.21 16.26 1.84
CA GLY A 212 -5.04 17.66 1.42
C GLY A 212 -6.09 18.10 0.40
N SER A 213 -6.69 19.28 0.57
CA SER A 213 -7.95 19.71 -0.08
C SER A 213 -7.84 20.35 -1.48
N HIS A 214 -6.73 20.21 -2.21
CA HIS A 214 -6.48 21.09 -3.37
C HIS A 214 -6.26 20.40 -4.72
N ASN A 215 -6.22 19.06 -4.81
CA ASN A 215 -6.10 18.34 -6.10
C ASN A 215 -7.17 17.24 -6.29
N ASP A 216 -8.30 17.38 -5.59
CA ASP A 216 -9.27 16.30 -5.42
C ASP A 216 -10.01 15.95 -6.72
N SER A 217 -10.27 16.92 -7.60
CA SER A 217 -11.14 16.70 -8.77
C SER A 217 -10.51 15.81 -9.84
N VAL A 218 -9.24 16.04 -10.15
CA VAL A 218 -8.47 15.28 -11.15
C VAL A 218 -8.27 13.84 -10.67
N MET A 219 -7.83 13.68 -9.42
CA MET A 219 -7.59 12.34 -8.85
C MET A 219 -8.89 11.58 -8.63
N SER A 220 -9.96 12.26 -8.20
CA SER A 220 -11.28 11.64 -8.10
C SER A 220 -11.80 11.16 -9.46
N ARG A 221 -11.64 11.96 -10.53
CA ARG A 221 -11.99 11.54 -11.89
C ARG A 221 -11.17 10.35 -12.36
N LEU A 222 -9.86 10.34 -12.11
CA LEU A 222 -8.99 9.23 -12.46
C LEU A 222 -9.43 7.94 -11.76
N VAL A 223 -9.67 8.00 -10.44
CA VAL A 223 -10.13 6.85 -9.66
C VAL A 223 -11.50 6.38 -10.14
N THR A 224 -12.44 7.29 -10.38
CA THR A 224 -13.78 6.95 -10.89
C THR A 224 -13.70 6.24 -12.24
N SER A 225 -12.93 6.78 -13.19
CA SER A 225 -12.69 6.18 -14.51
C SER A 225 -12.06 4.78 -14.42
N ALA A 226 -11.16 4.54 -13.46
CA ALA A 226 -10.61 3.21 -13.22
C ALA A 226 -11.67 2.21 -12.73
N TYR A 227 -12.57 2.64 -11.85
CA TYR A 227 -13.60 1.79 -11.24
C TYR A 227 -14.81 1.52 -12.13
N GLU A 228 -15.05 2.35 -13.15
CA GLU A 228 -16.05 2.08 -14.20
C GLU A 228 -15.67 0.87 -15.06
N ARG A 229 -14.38 0.48 -15.07
CA ARG A 229 -13.93 -0.68 -15.84
C ARG A 229 -14.20 -2.00 -15.12
N PRO A 230 -14.58 -3.06 -15.85
CA PRO A 230 -14.82 -4.38 -15.26
C PRO A 230 -13.53 -5.00 -14.72
N ARG A 231 -13.67 -5.82 -13.69
CA ARG A 231 -12.58 -6.64 -13.15
C ARG A 231 -12.41 -7.91 -13.98
N HIS A 232 -11.17 -8.31 -14.20
CA HIS A 232 -10.85 -9.54 -14.91
C HIS A 232 -10.25 -10.58 -13.94
N SER A 233 -10.70 -11.83 -14.05
CA SER A 233 -10.17 -12.93 -13.23
C SER A 233 -8.82 -13.44 -13.75
N ARG A 234 -8.61 -13.40 -15.07
CA ARG A 234 -7.38 -13.86 -15.72
C ARG A 234 -6.26 -12.84 -15.59
N SER A 235 -5.04 -13.31 -15.31
CA SER A 235 -3.86 -12.43 -15.15
C SER A 235 -3.54 -11.65 -16.43
N GLU A 236 -3.62 -12.28 -17.60
CA GLU A 236 -3.30 -11.63 -18.88
C GLU A 236 -4.25 -10.48 -19.23
N GLU A 237 -5.56 -10.70 -19.03
CA GLU A 237 -6.58 -9.66 -19.27
C GLU A 237 -6.41 -8.48 -18.30
N ARG A 238 -6.08 -8.75 -17.04
CA ARG A 238 -5.75 -7.71 -16.05
C ARG A 238 -4.58 -6.85 -16.49
N VAL A 239 -3.48 -7.47 -16.92
CA VAL A 239 -2.28 -6.76 -17.38
C VAL A 239 -2.60 -5.90 -18.61
N ARG A 240 -3.30 -6.47 -19.60
CA ARG A 240 -3.71 -5.71 -20.80
C ARG A 240 -4.57 -4.50 -20.45
N GLN A 241 -5.51 -4.66 -19.51
CA GLN A 241 -6.38 -3.56 -19.11
C GLN A 241 -5.63 -2.47 -18.34
N ILE A 242 -4.68 -2.85 -17.47
CA ILE A 242 -3.80 -1.91 -16.77
C ILE A 242 -2.97 -1.11 -17.78
N ASP A 243 -2.33 -1.77 -18.75
CA ASP A 243 -1.51 -1.07 -19.75
C ASP A 243 -2.34 -0.21 -20.70
N THR A 244 -3.56 -0.65 -21.03
CA THR A 244 -4.51 0.19 -21.79
C THR A 244 -4.88 1.44 -21.00
N PHE A 245 -5.21 1.30 -19.71
CA PHE A 245 -5.58 2.41 -18.85
C PHE A 245 -4.42 3.40 -18.61
N LYS A 246 -3.19 2.91 -18.48
CA LYS A 246 -1.97 3.74 -18.43
C LYS A 246 -1.88 4.66 -19.64
N LYS A 247 -1.97 4.07 -20.85
CA LYS A 247 -1.86 4.82 -22.10
C LYS A 247 -2.96 5.88 -22.22
N GLU A 248 -4.20 5.52 -21.89
CA GLU A 248 -5.32 6.46 -21.90
C GLU A 248 -5.14 7.60 -20.89
N THR A 249 -4.62 7.31 -19.69
CA THR A 249 -4.32 8.32 -18.66
C THR A 249 -3.26 9.30 -19.16
N TYR A 250 -2.21 8.80 -19.80
CA TYR A 250 -1.15 9.62 -20.38
C TYR A 250 -1.70 10.52 -21.51
N GLU A 251 -2.46 9.94 -22.46
CA GLU A 251 -3.06 10.69 -23.57
C GLU A 251 -4.06 11.76 -23.08
N TRP A 252 -4.82 11.45 -22.03
CA TRP A 252 -5.72 12.41 -21.39
C TRP A 252 -4.96 13.57 -20.75
N CYS A 253 -3.81 13.29 -20.13
CA CYS A 253 -2.94 14.31 -19.58
C CYS A 253 -2.33 15.23 -20.63
N VAL A 254 -1.79 14.66 -21.70
CA VAL A 254 -1.18 15.46 -22.79
C VAL A 254 -2.21 16.36 -23.47
N ARG A 255 -3.48 15.94 -23.55
CA ARG A 255 -4.58 16.75 -24.11
C ARG A 255 -5.04 17.92 -23.22
N GLY A 256 -4.45 18.09 -22.03
CA GLY A 256 -4.82 19.17 -21.12
C GLY A 256 -6.11 18.89 -20.34
N GLY A 257 -6.40 17.62 -20.03
CA GLY A 257 -7.54 17.25 -19.17
C GLY A 257 -7.45 17.69 -17.70
N PHE A 258 -6.39 18.42 -17.33
CA PHE A 258 -6.07 18.87 -15.97
C PHE A 258 -6.53 20.30 -15.71
#